data_AF-A0A6J3IRB3-F1
#
_entry.id   AF-A0A6J3IRB3-F1
#
_cell.length_a   1.000
_cell.length_b   1.000
_cell.length_c   1.000
_cell.angle_alpha   90.00
_cell.angle_beta   90.00
_cell.angle_gamma   90.00
#
_symmetry.space_group_name_H-M   'P 1'
#
loop_
_entity.id
_entity.type
_entity.pdbx_description
1 polymer ?
#
loop_
_entity_poly.entity_id
_entity_poly.type
_entity_poly.pdbx_seq_one_letter_code
_entity_poly.pdbx_strand_id
1 'polypeptide(L)'
;MPRWDRGKKHGLQNTHCVSQPEFPGSGRRTPKAGWHPPDLQPPWRRLAWSPEDDDRKVRRREKNRVAAQRSRKKQTQKADKLHEEYECLEQENTMLRREIGKLTEELKHLTEALKEHEKMCPLLLCPMNFVPVPPRPDPVAGCLPR
;
A
#
# COMPACT_ATOMS: atom_id res chain seq x y z
N MET A 1 17.35 6.67 -8.60
CA MET A 1 15.88 6.50 -8.48
C MET A 1 15.35 7.56 -7.53
N PRO A 2 14.35 8.37 -7.93
CA PRO A 2 13.99 9.55 -7.16
C PRO A 2 13.22 9.15 -5.90
N ARG A 3 13.91 9.25 -4.76
CA ARG A 3 13.34 9.37 -3.41
C ARG A 3 12.17 10.34 -3.48
N TRP A 4 10.94 9.87 -3.25
CA TRP A 4 9.71 10.66 -3.34
C TRP A 4 9.91 12.06 -2.76
N ASP A 5 10.02 13.04 -3.67
CA ASP A 5 10.37 14.41 -3.32
C ASP A 5 9.15 15.05 -2.66
N ARG A 6 9.33 15.45 -1.40
CA ARG A 6 8.26 16.01 -0.59
C ARG A 6 8.04 17.47 -1.00
N GLY A 7 7.35 17.72 -2.11
CA GLY A 7 7.22 19.10 -2.57
C GLY A 7 6.37 19.36 -3.81
N LYS A 8 5.06 19.07 -3.77
CA LYS A 8 4.02 19.90 -4.41
C LYS A 8 2.62 19.44 -3.98
N LYS A 9 1.97 20.22 -3.11
CA LYS A 9 0.53 20.10 -2.87
C LYS A 9 -0.18 20.69 -4.09
N HIS A 10 -0.39 19.88 -5.13
CA HIS A 10 -1.45 20.17 -6.08
C HIS A 10 -2.77 19.90 -5.36
N GLY A 11 -3.60 20.94 -5.26
CA GLY A 11 -4.91 20.89 -4.64
C GLY A 11 -5.82 19.92 -5.39
N LEU A 12 -5.89 18.69 -4.92
CA LEU A 12 -7.04 17.84 -5.15
C LEU A 12 -8.09 18.25 -4.12
N GLN A 13 -9.08 18.99 -4.61
CA GLN A 13 -10.30 19.30 -3.88
C GLN A 13 -11.03 17.98 -3.64
N ASN A 14 -10.85 17.40 -2.46
CA ASN A 14 -11.67 16.29 -2.01
C ASN A 14 -12.76 16.88 -1.11
N THR A 15 -13.86 17.27 -1.73
CA THR A 15 -15.10 17.69 -1.06
C THR A 15 -15.82 16.47 -0.55
N HIS A 16 -15.39 15.94 0.59
CA HIS A 16 -16.22 15.09 1.42
C HIS A 16 -16.31 15.76 2.78
N CYS A 17 -17.44 16.43 3.02
CA CYS A 17 -17.81 17.01 4.30
C CYS A 17 -17.88 15.90 5.34
N VAL A 18 -16.81 15.71 6.11
CA VAL A 18 -16.90 15.10 7.43
C VAL A 18 -17.22 16.25 8.38
N SER A 19 -18.47 16.29 8.83
CA SER A 19 -18.96 17.20 9.85
C SER A 19 -17.98 17.24 11.01
N GLN A 20 -17.34 18.41 11.21
CA GLN A 20 -16.53 18.66 12.39
C GLN A 20 -17.47 18.64 13.62
N PRO A 21 -17.11 17.93 14.70
CA PRO A 21 -17.72 18.23 15.99
C PRO A 21 -17.26 19.63 16.40
N GLU A 22 -18.22 20.54 16.56
CA GLU A 22 -18.04 21.85 17.17
C GLU A 22 -17.51 21.64 18.60
N PHE A 23 -16.20 21.79 18.79
CA PHE A 23 -15.63 21.81 20.13
C PHE A 23 -16.05 23.11 20.81
N PRO A 24 -16.74 23.05 21.98
CA PRO A 24 -17.11 24.25 22.70
C PRO A 24 -15.84 25.03 23.06
N GLY A 25 -15.93 26.34 22.82
CA GLY A 25 -14.82 27.28 22.79
C GLY A 25 -13.76 27.06 23.86
N SER A 26 -12.51 27.21 23.43
CA SER A 26 -11.36 27.35 24.31
C SER A 26 -11.61 28.50 25.30
N GLY A 27 -12.16 28.18 26.47
CA GLY A 27 -12.16 29.06 27.61
C GLY A 27 -10.72 29.48 27.85
N ARG A 28 -10.41 30.75 27.61
CA ARG A 28 -9.18 31.35 28.11
C ARG A 28 -9.19 31.09 29.61
N ARG A 29 -8.34 30.16 30.07
CA ARG A 29 -8.03 30.06 31.49
C ARG A 29 -7.38 31.38 31.87
N THR A 30 -8.15 32.25 32.49
CA THR A 30 -7.63 33.40 33.24
C THR A 30 -6.61 32.86 34.25
N PRO A 31 -5.42 33.44 34.38
CA PRO A 31 -4.51 33.03 35.44
C PRO A 31 -5.19 33.38 36.77
N LYS A 32 -5.52 32.34 37.54
CA LYS A 32 -6.15 32.50 38.86
C LYS A 32 -5.16 33.26 39.74
N ALA A 33 -5.55 34.45 40.16
CA ALA A 33 -4.82 35.25 41.13
C ALA A 33 -4.65 34.47 42.45
N GLY A 34 -3.48 34.60 43.05
CA GLY A 34 -3.30 34.43 44.49
C GLY A 34 -3.06 33.02 44.99
N TRP A 35 -1.93 32.42 44.62
CA TRP A 35 -1.10 31.63 45.55
C TRP A 35 0.35 31.89 45.21
N HIS A 36 0.92 32.96 45.76
CA HIS A 36 2.36 33.13 45.81
C HIS A 36 2.85 32.42 47.08
N PRO A 37 3.61 31.31 46.98
CA PRO A 37 4.27 30.74 48.14
C PRO A 37 5.34 31.72 48.63
N PRO A 38 5.45 32.00 49.94
CA PRO A 38 6.58 32.78 50.46
C PRO A 38 7.85 31.95 50.33
N ASP A 39 8.76 32.41 49.45
CA ASP A 39 10.23 32.20 49.36
C ASP A 39 10.90 30.88 49.74
N LEU A 40 10.17 29.77 49.84
CA LEU A 40 10.74 28.44 49.89
C LEU A 40 10.72 27.87 48.47
N GLN A 41 11.70 28.31 47.66
CA GLN A 41 12.06 27.55 46.46
C GLN A 41 12.24 26.09 46.88
N PRO A 42 11.46 25.14 46.33
CA PRO A 42 11.52 23.77 46.78
C PRO A 42 12.93 23.20 46.62
N PRO A 43 13.41 22.33 47.53
CA PRO A 43 14.78 21.79 47.48
C PRO A 43 15.10 21.12 46.13
N TRP A 44 14.07 20.59 45.45
CA TRP A 44 14.18 19.97 44.13
C TRP A 44 14.50 20.93 42.98
N ARG A 45 14.31 22.26 43.13
CA ARG A 45 14.77 23.24 42.12
C ARG A 45 16.24 23.57 42.25
N ARG A 46 16.80 23.49 43.47
CA ARG A 46 18.20 23.82 43.76
C ARG A 46 19.17 22.67 43.43
N LEU A 47 18.67 21.43 43.39
CA LEU A 47 19.39 20.22 42.95
C LEU A 47 19.27 19.95 41.44
N ALA A 48 18.52 20.76 40.69
CA ALA A 48 18.20 20.47 39.29
C ALA A 48 19.28 20.90 38.27
N TRP A 49 20.37 21.52 38.72
CA TRP A 49 21.40 22.15 37.88
C TRP A 49 22.83 21.75 38.29
N SER A 50 23.08 20.46 38.53
CA SER A 50 24.47 20.01 38.44
C SER A 50 24.85 19.92 36.95
N PRO A 51 26.00 20.45 36.50
CA PRO A 51 26.45 20.31 35.11
C PRO A 51 26.37 18.87 34.58
N GLU A 52 26.58 17.87 35.46
CA GLU A 52 26.45 16.45 35.14
C GLU A 52 25.01 16.02 34.78
N ASP A 53 23.98 16.66 35.33
CA ASP A 53 22.58 16.39 34.99
C ASP A 53 22.19 17.00 33.64
N ASP A 54 22.76 18.15 33.28
CA ASP A 54 22.59 18.75 31.95
C ASP A 54 23.28 17.89 30.88
N ASP A 55 24.48 17.37 31.14
CA ASP A 55 25.14 16.41 30.26
C ASP A 55 24.33 15.14 30.07
N ARG A 56 23.79 14.57 31.17
CA ARG A 56 22.91 13.39 31.10
C ARG A 56 21.67 13.67 30.24
N LYS A 57 21.08 14.85 30.37
CA LYS A 57 19.91 15.29 29.61
C LYS A 57 20.23 15.50 28.14
N VAL A 58 21.38 16.10 27.81
CA VAL A 58 21.87 16.23 26.42
C VAL A 58 22.07 14.85 25.81
N ARG A 59 22.75 13.92 26.51
CA ARG A 59 22.91 12.53 26.04
C ARG A 59 21.58 11.82 25.83
N ARG A 60 20.58 12.06 26.69
CA ARG A 60 19.23 11.49 26.53
C ARG A 60 18.51 12.05 25.31
N ARG A 61 18.56 13.37 25.10
CA ARG A 61 17.97 14.04 23.94
C ARG A 61 18.60 13.55 22.65
N GLU A 62 19.92 13.39 22.63
CA GLU A 62 20.65 12.91 21.46
C GLU A 62 20.27 11.45 21.13
N LYS A 63 20.20 10.57 22.13
CA LYS A 63 19.70 9.20 21.95
C LYS A 63 18.27 9.17 21.40
N ASN A 64 17.38 10.00 21.95
CA ASN A 64 16.01 10.08 21.46
C ASN A 64 15.92 10.66 20.04
N ARG A 65 16.75 11.66 19.70
CA ARG A 65 16.84 12.25 18.36
C ARG A 65 17.20 11.19 17.33
N VAL A 66 18.23 10.39 17.61
CA VAL A 66 18.64 9.28 16.74
C VAL A 66 17.57 8.20 16.67
N ALA A 67 16.93 7.83 17.79
CA ALA A 67 15.86 6.85 17.81
C ALA A 67 14.65 7.29 16.97
N ALA A 68 14.22 8.55 17.11
CA ALA A 68 13.15 9.13 16.33
C ALA A 68 13.49 9.20 14.84
N GLN A 69 14.73 9.56 14.49
CA GLN A 69 15.20 9.56 13.10
C GLN A 69 15.18 8.14 12.50
N ARG A 70 15.67 7.14 13.24
CA ARG A 70 15.65 5.73 12.81
C ARG A 70 14.22 5.22 12.62
N SER A 71 13.32 5.54 13.55
CA SER A 71 11.90 5.17 13.46
C SER A 71 11.24 5.78 12.22
N ARG A 72 11.41 7.09 11.98
CA ARG A 72 10.91 7.77 10.78
C ARG A 72 11.49 7.15 9.51
N LYS A 73 12.81 6.90 9.47
CA LYS A 73 13.46 6.25 8.32
C LYS A 73 12.88 4.87 8.05
N LYS A 74 12.69 4.04 9.09
CA LYS A 74 12.10 2.71 8.96
C LYS A 74 10.67 2.78 8.43
N GLN A 75 9.88 3.76 8.86
CA GLN A 75 8.52 3.95 8.37
C GLN A 75 8.50 4.38 6.90
N THR A 76 9.35 5.33 6.50
CA THR A 76 9.48 5.75 5.09
C THR A 76 9.96 4.58 4.22
N GLN A 77 11.00 3.85 4.62
CA GLN A 77 11.47 2.68 3.88
C GLN A 77 10.40 1.59 3.72
N LYS A 78 9.55 1.39 4.73
CA LYS A 78 8.42 0.44 4.61
C LYS A 78 7.42 0.91 3.56
N ALA A 79 7.09 2.21 3.53
CA ALA A 79 6.18 2.76 2.54
C ALA A 79 6.79 2.69 1.13
N ASP A 80 8.07 3.01 0.98
CA ASP A 80 8.79 2.95 -0.29
C ASP A 80 8.80 1.50 -0.83
N LYS A 81 9.15 0.52 0.01
CA LYS A 81 9.16 -0.90 -0.38
C LYS A 81 7.78 -1.40 -0.82
N LEU A 82 6.73 -1.02 -0.11
CA LEU A 82 5.36 -1.38 -0.49
C LEU A 82 4.96 -0.75 -1.83
N HIS A 83 5.40 0.48 -2.09
CA HIS A 83 5.12 1.14 -3.35
C HIS A 83 5.87 0.50 -4.52
N GLU A 84 7.15 0.21 -4.35
CA GLU A 84 7.96 -0.52 -5.34
C GLU A 84 7.34 -1.89 -5.68
N GLU A 85 6.91 -2.64 -4.66
CA GLU A 85 6.22 -3.93 -4.86
C GLU A 85 4.89 -3.76 -5.61
N TYR A 86 4.10 -2.75 -5.26
CA TYR A 86 2.86 -2.43 -5.95
C TYR A 86 3.10 -2.11 -7.43
N GLU A 87 4.07 -1.25 -7.74
CA GLU A 87 4.39 -0.85 -9.11
C GLU A 87 4.86 -2.05 -9.95
N CYS A 88 5.70 -2.91 -9.38
CA CYS A 88 6.13 -4.15 -10.03
C CYS A 88 4.94 -5.06 -10.36
N LEU A 89 4.04 -5.27 -9.41
CA LEU A 89 2.84 -6.10 -9.61
C LEU A 89 1.89 -5.49 -10.64
N GLU A 90 1.72 -4.16 -10.66
CA GLU A 90 0.89 -3.48 -11.64
C GLU A 90 1.48 -3.65 -13.05
N GLN A 91 2.79 -3.51 -13.21
CA GLN A 91 3.48 -3.77 -14.48
C GLN A 91 3.28 -5.21 -14.95
N GLU A 92 3.51 -6.19 -14.08
CA GLU A 92 3.29 -7.61 -14.40
C GLU A 92 1.82 -7.88 -14.76
N ASN A 93 0.88 -7.31 -14.03
CA ASN A 93 -0.54 -7.43 -14.31
C ASN A 93 -0.91 -6.89 -15.70
N THR A 94 -0.38 -5.72 -16.06
CA THR A 94 -0.60 -5.14 -17.39
C THR A 94 0.01 -6.01 -18.50
N MET A 95 1.19 -6.59 -18.27
CA MET A 95 1.83 -7.50 -19.21
C MET A 95 0.99 -8.77 -19.42
N LEU A 96 0.56 -9.41 -18.34
CA LEU A 96 -0.27 -10.61 -18.39
C LEU A 96 -1.62 -10.34 -19.08
N ARG A 97 -2.28 -9.20 -18.79
CA ARG A 97 -3.51 -8.82 -19.48
C ARG A 97 -3.34 -8.64 -20.98
N ARG A 98 -2.21 -8.06 -21.41
CA ARG A 98 -1.89 -7.94 -22.85
C ARG A 98 -1.68 -9.31 -23.48
N GLU A 99 -0.98 -10.21 -22.79
CA GLU A 99 -0.73 -11.56 -23.28
C GLU A 99 -2.01 -12.38 -23.40
N ILE A 100 -2.89 -12.30 -22.39
CA ILE A 100 -4.23 -12.87 -22.44
C ILE A 100 -5.00 -12.34 -23.65
N GLY A 101 -4.94 -11.02 -23.91
CA GLY A 101 -5.56 -10.40 -25.07
C GLY A 101 -5.07 -11.01 -26.39
N LYS A 102 -3.75 -11.06 -26.59
CA LYS A 102 -3.13 -11.65 -27.80
C LYS A 102 -3.54 -13.10 -28.01
N LEU A 103 -3.39 -13.93 -26.98
CA LEU A 103 -3.74 -15.36 -27.06
C LEU A 103 -5.24 -15.57 -27.34
N THR A 104 -6.09 -14.69 -26.80
CA THR A 104 -7.53 -14.74 -27.08
C THR A 104 -7.84 -14.38 -28.54
N GLU A 105 -7.14 -13.40 -29.10
CA GLU A 105 -7.26 -13.04 -30.52
C GLU A 105 -6.74 -14.17 -31.42
N GLU A 106 -5.60 -14.77 -31.11
CA GLU A 106 -5.05 -15.92 -31.83
C GLU A 106 -6.02 -17.11 -31.80
N LEU A 107 -6.58 -17.43 -30.64
CA LEU A 107 -7.57 -18.50 -30.50
C LEU A 107 -8.81 -18.24 -31.35
N LYS A 108 -9.33 -17.00 -31.34
CA LYS A 108 -10.48 -16.62 -32.19
C LYS A 108 -10.14 -16.79 -33.67
N HIS A 109 -8.99 -16.28 -34.10
CA HIS A 109 -8.54 -16.36 -35.48
C HIS A 109 -8.40 -17.81 -35.96
N LEU A 110 -7.74 -18.67 -35.17
CA LEU A 110 -7.60 -20.09 -35.48
C LEU A 110 -8.94 -20.82 -35.49
N THR A 111 -9.84 -20.49 -34.56
CA THR A 111 -11.20 -21.07 -34.52
C THR A 111 -12.00 -20.67 -35.76
N GLU A 112 -11.92 -19.42 -36.19
CA GLU A 112 -12.58 -18.94 -37.41
C GLU A 112 -11.99 -19.60 -38.66
N ALA A 113 -10.66 -19.69 -38.76
CA ALA A 113 -9.99 -20.37 -39.86
C ALA A 113 -10.39 -21.85 -39.94
N LEU A 114 -10.50 -22.53 -38.79
CA LEU A 114 -10.97 -23.91 -38.73
C LEU A 114 -12.43 -24.02 -39.19
N LYS A 115 -13.33 -23.18 -38.68
CA LYS A 115 -14.75 -23.16 -39.10
C LYS A 115 -14.90 -22.89 -40.59
N GLU A 116 -14.07 -22.03 -41.17
CA GLU A 116 -14.09 -21.78 -42.61
C GLU A 116 -13.62 -23.00 -43.40
N HIS A 117 -12.55 -23.65 -42.95
CA HIS A 117 -12.09 -24.90 -43.52
C HIS A 117 -13.15 -26.01 -43.44
N GLU A 118 -13.84 -26.15 -42.31
CA GLU A 118 -14.89 -27.17 -42.11
C GLU A 118 -15.97 -27.11 -43.19
N LYS A 119 -16.35 -25.91 -43.65
CA LYS A 119 -17.34 -25.71 -44.71
C LYS A 119 -16.91 -26.21 -46.08
N MET A 120 -15.61 -26.37 -46.32
CA MET A 120 -15.06 -26.85 -47.59
C MET A 120 -14.36 -28.20 -47.47
N CYS A 121 -14.24 -28.74 -46.26
CA CYS A 121 -13.49 -29.96 -45.99
C CYS A 121 -14.21 -31.17 -46.60
N PRO A 122 -13.68 -31.82 -47.66
CA PRO A 122 -14.34 -32.96 -48.28
C PRO A 122 -14.46 -34.15 -47.32
N LEU A 123 -13.59 -34.22 -46.30
CA LEU A 123 -13.61 -35.26 -45.27
C LEU A 123 -14.76 -35.09 -44.26
N LEU A 124 -15.25 -33.86 -44.04
CA LEU A 124 -16.39 -33.58 -43.17
C LEU A 124 -17.72 -33.51 -43.94
N LEU A 125 -17.66 -33.16 -45.23
CA LEU A 125 -18.81 -33.09 -46.12
C LEU A 125 -19.17 -34.45 -46.75
N CYS A 126 -18.26 -35.43 -46.74
CA CYS A 126 -18.56 -36.82 -47.08
C CYS A 126 -18.91 -37.61 -45.81
N PRO A 127 -19.98 -38.42 -45.81
CA PRO A 127 -20.30 -39.29 -44.69
C PRO A 127 -19.36 -40.50 -44.71
N MET A 128 -18.10 -40.30 -44.34
CA MET A 128 -17.23 -41.40 -43.92
C MET A 128 -17.36 -41.54 -42.42
N ASN A 129 -18.03 -42.61 -42.02
CA ASN A 129 -18.39 -43.01 -40.67
C ASN A 129 -17.21 -42.83 -39.67
N PHE A 130 -17.15 -41.68 -39.00
CA PHE A 130 -16.34 -41.56 -37.80
C PHE A 130 -17.08 -42.28 -36.66
N VAL A 131 -16.54 -43.42 -36.26
CA VAL A 131 -16.95 -44.11 -35.04
C VAL A 131 -16.87 -43.12 -33.87
N PRO A 132 -17.92 -42.95 -33.04
CA PRO A 132 -17.87 -42.06 -31.89
C PRO A 132 -16.77 -42.54 -30.94
N VAL A 133 -15.68 -41.78 -30.83
CA VAL A 133 -14.68 -41.97 -29.79
C VAL A 133 -15.35 -41.64 -28.45
N PRO A 134 -15.36 -42.56 -27.47
CA PRO A 134 -15.95 -42.28 -26.16
C PRO A 134 -15.27 -41.07 -25.51
N PRO A 135 -16.02 -40.21 -24.80
CA PRO A 135 -15.44 -39.09 -24.08
C PRO A 135 -14.37 -39.61 -23.10
N ARG A 136 -13.17 -39.03 -23.17
CA ARG A 136 -12.11 -39.33 -22.22
C ARG A 136 -12.57 -38.87 -20.83
N PRO A 137 -12.45 -39.70 -19.78
CA PRO A 137 -12.70 -39.25 -18.43
C PRO A 137 -11.64 -38.20 -18.04
N ASP A 138 -12.10 -37.03 -17.62
CA ASP A 138 -11.26 -35.94 -17.14
C ASP A 138 -10.37 -36.43 -15.98
N PRO A 139 -9.04 -36.18 -16.01
CA PRO A 139 -8.20 -36.42 -14.86
C PRO A 139 -8.50 -35.34 -13.81
N VAL A 140 -9.24 -35.77 -12.78
CA VAL A 140 -9.11 -35.34 -11.37
C VAL A 140 -9.14 -33.83 -11.12
N ALA A 141 -10.30 -33.37 -10.61
CA ALA A 141 -10.38 -32.24 -9.68
C ALA A 141 -9.60 -32.58 -8.40
N GLY A 142 -8.28 -32.39 -8.45
CA GLY A 142 -7.36 -32.55 -7.33
C GLY A 142 -7.48 -31.35 -6.41
N CYS A 143 -7.98 -31.59 -5.21
CA CYS A 143 -8.17 -30.66 -4.11
C CYS A 143 -6.97 -29.72 -3.88
N LEU A 144 -7.22 -28.41 -3.79
CA LEU A 144 -6.29 -27.46 -3.17
C LEU A 144 -6.68 -27.29 -1.68
N PRO A 145 -5.74 -27.45 -0.73
CA PRO A 145 -6.02 -27.21 0.68
C PRO A 145 -6.11 -25.72 0.99
N ARG A 146 -6.95 -25.42 1.98
CA ARG A 146 -7.32 -24.10 2.50
C ARG A 146 -6.25 -23.50 3.41
#